data_AF-A0A0U5CPV5-F1
#
_entry.id   AF-A0A0U5CPV5-F1
#
_cell.length_a   1.000
_cell.length_b   1.000
_cell.length_c   1.000
_cell.angle_alpha   90.00
_cell.angle_beta   90.00
_cell.angle_gamma   90.00
#
_symmetry.space_group_name_H-M   'P 1'
#
loop_
_entity.id
_entity.type
_entity.pdbx_description
1 polymer ?
#
loop_
_entity_poly.entity_id
_entity_poly.type
_entity_poly.pdbx_seq_one_letter_code
_entity_poly.pdbx_strand_id
1 'polypeptide(L)'
;MAELRLQIRRSEGNTQECEIYRALGQFPRLRALILDLHFDPRERGPDPDTVRRMSPDQFGGDDEDEEEGQAVDPVLLRTTLINAATDEILALGIWDLIATSQPSGCLQNLRIVPFGLEMCSPDESYFLIFLARSFLVSRLGSTTLSSRRLGGCPGWSGKRIRMAPVGCACYRGGAEEVVAALWPALAGRDDWSSGWASFPLESGGH
;
A
#
# COMPACT_ATOMS: atom_id res chain seq x y z
N MET A 1 21.90 -7.80 -17.32
CA MET A 1 20.54 -7.35 -16.96
C MET A 1 20.65 -6.75 -15.57
N ALA A 2 20.27 -5.49 -15.37
CA ALA A 2 20.36 -4.84 -14.06
C ALA A 2 18.94 -4.58 -13.57
N GLU A 3 18.43 -5.56 -12.84
CA GLU A 3 17.16 -5.54 -12.15
C GLU A 3 17.42 -5.34 -10.66
N LEU A 4 16.63 -4.49 -10.02
CA LEU A 4 16.70 -4.25 -8.58
C LEU A 4 15.30 -4.40 -8.00
N ARG A 5 15.21 -5.05 -6.83
CA ARG A 5 13.99 -5.14 -6.04
C ARG A 5 14.26 -4.60 -4.65
N LEU A 6 13.44 -3.66 -4.20
CA LEU A 6 13.61 -3.00 -2.91
C LEU A 6 12.26 -2.80 -2.22
N GLN A 7 12.31 -2.86 -0.89
CA GLN A 7 11.21 -2.49 -0.02
C GLN A 7 11.42 -1.05 0.45
N ILE A 8 10.38 -0.22 0.30
CA ILE A 8 10.37 1.17 0.74
C ILE A 8 9.11 1.39 1.56
N ARG A 9 9.23 2.11 2.68
CA ARG A 9 8.08 2.52 3.47
C ARG A 9 7.42 3.73 2.82
N ARG A 10 6.10 3.66 2.58
CA ARG A 10 5.30 4.82 2.19
C ARG A 10 5.10 5.72 3.41
N SER A 11 5.27 7.02 3.19
CA SER A 11 5.09 8.04 4.22
C SER A 11 4.42 9.26 3.60
N GLU A 12 3.27 9.01 2.99
CA GLU A 12 2.37 10.01 2.41
C GLU A 12 3.02 10.88 1.32
N GLY A 13 4.11 10.41 0.70
CA GLY A 13 4.84 11.15 -0.33
C GLY A 13 5.75 12.24 0.20
N ASN A 14 6.15 12.19 1.48
CA ASN A 14 7.01 13.20 2.09
C ASN A 14 8.39 13.33 1.41
N THR A 15 9.10 14.40 1.77
CA THR A 15 10.43 14.73 1.22
C THR A 15 11.43 13.57 1.33
N GLN A 16 11.45 12.83 2.45
CA GLN A 16 12.37 11.70 2.64
C GLN A 16 12.06 10.54 1.68
N GLU A 17 10.78 10.21 1.49
CA GLU A 17 10.33 9.20 0.52
C GLU A 17 10.77 9.60 -0.90
N CYS A 18 10.57 10.87 -1.26
CA CYS A 18 10.98 11.42 -2.54
C CYS A 18 12.50 11.36 -2.75
N GLU A 19 13.31 11.62 -1.72
CA GLU A 19 14.77 11.50 -1.78
C GLU A 19 15.21 10.06 -2.05
N ILE A 20 14.54 9.07 -1.48
CA ILE A 20 14.81 7.65 -1.77
C ILE A 20 14.57 7.39 -3.27
N TYR A 21 13.45 7.83 -3.82
CA TYR A 21 13.18 7.67 -5.27
C TYR A 21 14.23 8.37 -6.14
N ARG A 22 14.66 9.58 -5.78
CA ARG A 22 15.75 10.28 -6.50
C ARG A 22 17.08 9.52 -6.40
N ALA A 23 17.38 8.93 -5.24
CA ALA A 23 18.57 8.12 -5.04
C ALA A 23 18.57 6.86 -5.92
N LEU A 24 17.40 6.27 -6.16
CA LEU A 24 17.26 5.15 -7.12
C LEU A 24 17.55 5.55 -8.57
N GLY A 25 17.36 6.83 -8.91
CA GLY A 25 17.79 7.36 -10.21
C GLY A 25 19.30 7.36 -10.37
N GLN A 26 20.07 7.45 -9.28
CA GLN A 26 21.54 7.51 -9.34
C GLN A 26 22.19 6.20 -9.83
N PHE A 27 21.44 5.11 -9.99
CA PHE A 27 21.95 3.86 -10.56
C PHE A 27 21.97 3.95 -12.10
N PRO A 28 23.16 4.13 -12.73
CA PRO A 28 23.25 4.46 -14.16
C PRO A 28 22.90 3.28 -15.08
N ARG A 29 22.89 2.05 -14.56
CA ARG A 29 22.60 0.85 -15.34
C ARG A 29 21.22 0.26 -15.03
N LEU A 30 20.47 0.83 -14.08
CA LEU A 30 19.18 0.30 -13.67
C LEU A 30 18.18 0.34 -14.85
N ARG A 31 17.70 -0.83 -15.25
CA ARG A 31 16.73 -0.98 -16.36
C ARG A 31 15.36 -1.46 -15.88
N ALA A 32 15.33 -2.27 -14.84
CA ALA A 32 14.10 -2.78 -14.26
C ALA A 32 14.14 -2.60 -12.74
N LEU A 33 13.06 -2.08 -12.17
CA LEU A 33 12.93 -1.85 -10.75
C LEU A 33 11.59 -2.42 -10.27
N ILE A 34 11.64 -3.14 -9.15
CA ILE A 34 10.46 -3.61 -8.43
C ILE A 34 10.48 -2.92 -7.06
N LEU A 35 9.50 -2.06 -6.81
CA LEU A 35 9.28 -1.40 -5.54
C LEU A 35 8.14 -2.08 -4.81
N ASP A 36 8.48 -2.74 -3.71
CA ASP A 36 7.51 -3.17 -2.73
C ASP A 36 7.27 -1.98 -1.77
N LEU A 37 6.07 -1.43 -1.75
CA LEU A 37 5.70 -0.27 -0.93
C LEU A 37 5.02 -0.70 0.37
N HIS A 38 5.73 -0.62 1.49
CA HIS A 38 5.17 -0.95 2.81
C HIS A 38 4.27 0.19 3.26
N PHE A 39 2.96 -0.06 3.35
CA PHE A 39 2.02 0.98 3.73
C PHE A 39 1.64 0.97 5.22
N ASP A 40 1.91 -0.13 5.93
CA ASP A 40 1.55 -0.27 7.34
C ASP A 40 2.54 0.50 8.22
N PRO A 41 2.09 1.49 8.99
CA PRO A 41 2.94 2.23 9.92
C PRO A 41 3.26 1.45 11.19
N ARG A 42 2.53 0.36 11.50
CA ARG A 42 2.78 -0.47 12.68
C ARG A 42 4.19 -1.04 12.61
N GLU A 43 4.94 -0.86 13.69
CA GLU A 43 6.20 -1.56 13.84
C GLU A 43 5.89 -3.07 13.81
N ARG A 44 6.59 -3.82 12.96
CA ARG A 44 6.54 -5.28 13.01
C ARG A 44 6.95 -5.66 14.43
N GLY A 45 5.98 -6.07 15.24
CA GLY A 45 6.26 -6.72 16.51
C GLY A 45 7.16 -7.93 16.29
N PRO A 46 7.80 -8.45 17.35
CA PRO A 46 8.57 -9.68 17.22
C PRO A 46 7.72 -10.76 16.54
N ASP A 47 8.33 -11.50 15.62
CA ASP A 47 7.70 -12.55 14.81
C ASP A 47 6.76 -13.39 15.71
N PRO A 48 5.53 -13.71 15.28
CA PRO A 48 4.62 -14.57 16.05
C PRO A 48 5.25 -15.92 16.47
N ASP A 49 6.26 -16.43 15.74
CA ASP A 49 7.04 -17.59 16.18
C ASP A 49 7.95 -17.31 17.40
N THR A 50 8.36 -16.06 17.60
CA THR A 50 9.07 -15.59 18.81
C THR A 50 8.14 -15.54 20.02
N VAL A 51 6.90 -15.06 19.83
CA VAL A 51 5.89 -14.99 20.90
C VAL A 51 5.43 -16.40 21.30
N ARG A 52 5.23 -17.30 20.32
CA ARG A 52 4.91 -18.72 20.58
C ARG A 52 6.00 -19.47 21.34
N ARG A 53 7.27 -19.08 21.21
CA ARG A 53 8.38 -19.68 21.97
C ARG A 53 8.49 -19.19 23.42
N MET A 54 7.78 -18.12 23.80
CA MET A 54 7.88 -17.52 25.12
C MET A 54 6.85 -18.01 26.15
N SER A 55 5.91 -18.88 25.79
CA SER A 55 4.95 -19.44 26.78
C SER A 55 4.65 -20.92 26.56
N PRO A 56 5.44 -21.84 27.13
CA PRO A 56 5.03 -23.23 27.28
C PRO A 56 4.61 -23.47 28.73
N ASP A 57 3.49 -22.93 29.22
CA ASP A 57 2.95 -23.35 30.54
C ASP A 57 1.51 -22.91 30.90
N GLN A 58 0.63 -22.56 29.95
CA GLN A 58 -0.79 -22.32 30.27
C GLN A 58 -1.72 -22.96 29.24
N PHE A 59 -1.83 -24.29 29.30
CA PHE A 59 -3.02 -24.99 28.81
C PHE A 59 -3.96 -25.19 30.00
N GLY A 60 -5.01 -24.36 30.06
CA GLY A 60 -6.10 -24.51 31.00
C GLY A 60 -7.06 -23.34 30.85
N GLY A 61 -8.18 -23.54 30.16
CA GLY A 61 -9.25 -22.56 30.05
C GLY A 61 -10.04 -22.73 28.76
N ASP A 62 -11.06 -23.58 28.80
CA ASP A 62 -12.19 -23.51 27.88
C ASP A 62 -12.99 -22.26 28.25
N ASP A 63 -12.69 -21.11 27.65
CA ASP A 63 -13.55 -19.93 27.70
C ASP A 63 -13.66 -19.36 26.28
N GLU A 64 -14.88 -19.46 25.73
CA GLU A 64 -15.33 -18.80 24.51
C GLU A 64 -15.48 -17.29 24.77
N ASP A 65 -14.39 -16.63 25.15
CA ASP A 65 -14.36 -15.17 25.17
C ASP A 65 -14.14 -14.70 23.73
N GLU A 66 -15.23 -14.22 23.14
CA GLU A 66 -15.22 -13.39 21.93
C GLU A 66 -14.08 -12.37 22.07
N GLU A 67 -13.01 -12.51 21.26
CA GLU A 67 -11.96 -11.50 21.16
C GLU A 67 -12.63 -10.17 20.80
N GLU A 68 -12.91 -9.37 21.82
CA GLU A 68 -13.50 -8.04 21.73
C GLU A 68 -12.51 -7.21 20.91
N GLY A 69 -12.78 -7.13 19.61
CA GLY A 69 -11.84 -6.66 18.61
C GLY A 69 -11.26 -5.32 19.03
N GLN A 70 -9.97 -5.31 19.35
CA GLN A 70 -9.30 -4.13 19.87
C GLN A 70 -9.51 -2.97 18.90
N ALA A 71 -10.21 -1.92 19.37
CA ALA A 71 -10.56 -0.78 18.55
C ALA A 71 -9.29 -0.19 17.93
N VAL A 72 -9.19 -0.27 16.61
CA VAL A 72 -8.06 0.26 15.86
C VAL A 72 -8.00 1.78 16.08
N ASP A 73 -6.81 2.29 16.40
CA ASP A 73 -6.57 3.74 16.47
C ASP A 73 -6.93 4.39 15.12
N PRO A 74 -7.92 5.30 15.07
CA PRO A 74 -8.35 5.94 13.83
C PRO A 74 -7.24 6.74 13.15
N VAL A 75 -6.25 7.24 13.89
CA VAL A 75 -5.08 7.94 13.32
C VAL A 75 -4.20 6.96 12.57
N LEU A 76 -3.91 5.81 13.18
CA LEU A 76 -3.14 4.74 12.57
C LEU A 76 -3.82 4.22 11.30
N LEU A 77 -5.13 3.98 11.37
CA LEU A 77 -5.93 3.53 10.23
C LEU A 77 -5.89 4.54 9.09
N ARG A 78 -6.07 5.82 9.39
CA ARG A 78 -5.99 6.91 8.42
C ARG A 78 -4.66 6.86 7.66
N THR A 79 -3.54 6.79 8.38
CA THR A 79 -2.20 6.73 7.77
C THR A 79 -2.01 5.46 6.95
N THR A 80 -2.47 4.29 7.41
CA THR A 80 -2.43 3.03 6.67
C THR A 80 -3.17 3.13 5.33
N LEU A 81 -4.39 3.69 5.33
CA LEU A 81 -5.20 3.86 4.13
C LEU A 81 -4.54 4.83 3.14
N ILE A 82 -4.03 5.97 3.62
CA ILE A 82 -3.29 6.95 2.79
C ILE A 82 -2.10 6.29 2.11
N ASN A 83 -1.27 5.58 2.87
CA ASN A 83 -0.05 4.95 2.36
C ASN A 83 -0.35 3.79 1.41
N ALA A 84 -1.47 3.08 1.61
CA ALA A 84 -1.90 1.98 0.76
C ALA A 84 -2.47 2.46 -0.58
N ALA A 85 -3.13 3.61 -0.59
CA ALA A 85 -3.74 4.21 -1.78
C ALA A 85 -2.68 4.42 -2.88
N THR A 86 -2.72 3.53 -3.86
CA THR A 86 -1.78 3.51 -4.99
C THR A 86 -2.57 3.59 -6.27
N ASP A 87 -2.41 4.66 -7.04
CA ASP A 87 -3.04 4.83 -8.33
C ASP A 87 -2.01 5.02 -9.45
N GLU A 88 -2.50 5.24 -10.67
CA GLU A 88 -1.67 5.45 -11.84
C GLU A 88 -0.86 6.74 -11.75
N ILE A 89 -1.43 7.80 -11.16
CA ILE A 89 -0.78 9.12 -11.06
C ILE A 89 0.44 9.02 -10.13
N LEU A 90 0.30 8.36 -8.98
CA LEU A 90 1.43 8.08 -8.10
C LEU A 90 2.47 7.21 -8.77
N ALA A 91 2.07 6.16 -9.47
CA ALA A 91 3.01 5.27 -10.15
C ALA A 91 3.85 6.02 -11.20
N LEU A 92 3.23 6.93 -11.94
CA LEU A 92 3.90 7.82 -12.88
C LEU A 92 4.77 8.85 -12.16
N GLY A 93 4.31 9.44 -11.05
CA GLY A 93 5.11 10.38 -10.26
C GLY A 93 6.39 9.74 -9.68
N ILE A 94 6.30 8.51 -9.18
CA ILE A 94 7.47 7.75 -8.70
C ILE A 94 8.42 7.47 -9.88
N TRP A 95 7.88 7.04 -11.02
CA TRP A 95 8.67 6.85 -12.24
C TRP A 95 9.43 8.13 -12.62
N ASP A 96 8.74 9.26 -12.64
CA ASP A 96 9.32 10.55 -13.06
C ASP A 96 10.45 10.98 -12.13
N LEU A 97 10.29 10.86 -10.81
CA LEU A 97 11.36 11.16 -9.86
C LEU A 97 12.63 10.31 -10.12
N ILE A 98 12.46 9.02 -10.38
CA ILE A 98 13.58 8.11 -10.64
C ILE A 98 14.20 8.42 -12.00
N ALA A 99 13.38 8.55 -13.04
CA ALA A 99 13.83 8.72 -14.41
C ALA A 99 14.51 10.08 -14.63
N THR A 100 13.99 11.15 -14.05
CA THR A 100 14.61 12.50 -14.10
C THR A 100 15.93 12.54 -13.34
N SER A 101 16.05 11.76 -12.27
CA SER A 101 17.28 11.62 -11.49
C SER A 101 18.28 10.63 -12.08
N GLN A 102 17.96 9.98 -13.21
CA GLN A 102 18.81 8.99 -13.86
C GLN A 102 19.53 9.57 -15.10
N PRO A 103 20.84 9.86 -15.02
CA PRO A 103 21.58 10.46 -16.14
C PRO A 103 21.58 9.60 -17.41
N SER A 104 21.50 8.28 -17.26
CA SER A 104 21.54 7.34 -18.38
C SER A 104 20.20 7.16 -19.10
N GLY A 105 19.08 7.58 -18.49
CA GLY A 105 17.73 7.37 -19.02
C GLY A 105 17.40 5.92 -19.39
N CYS A 106 18.08 4.95 -18.77
CA CYS A 106 18.02 3.54 -19.14
C CYS A 106 16.85 2.78 -18.50
N LEU A 107 16.12 3.37 -17.55
CA LEU A 107 14.97 2.76 -16.90
C LEU A 107 13.89 2.41 -17.94
N GLN A 108 13.57 1.11 -18.01
CA GLN A 108 12.59 0.54 -18.93
C GLN A 108 11.33 0.08 -18.21
N ASN A 109 11.45 -0.45 -17.00
CA ASN A 109 10.31 -1.01 -16.26
C ASN A 109 10.37 -0.62 -14.79
N LEU A 110 9.23 -0.20 -14.26
CA LEU A 110 8.97 0.02 -12.85
C LEU A 110 7.73 -0.78 -12.47
N ARG A 111 7.87 -1.70 -11.53
CA ARG A 111 6.75 -2.39 -10.92
C ARG A 111 6.56 -1.86 -9.51
N ILE A 112 5.36 -1.42 -9.18
CA ILE A 112 4.97 -1.00 -7.84
C ILE A 112 4.02 -2.03 -7.25
N VAL A 113 4.33 -2.49 -6.05
CA VAL A 113 3.60 -3.52 -5.32
C VAL A 113 3.39 -3.07 -3.87
N PRO A 114 2.21 -2.53 -3.53
CA PRO A 114 1.88 -2.25 -2.14
C PRO A 114 1.88 -3.55 -1.30
N PHE A 115 2.34 -3.50 -0.05
CA PHE A 115 2.33 -4.60 0.91
C PHE A 115 2.24 -4.09 2.36
N GLY A 116 1.96 -4.97 3.32
CA GLY A 116 1.73 -4.61 4.74
C GLY A 116 0.32 -4.98 5.24
N LEU A 117 -0.30 -6.02 4.69
CA LEU A 117 -1.63 -6.48 5.11
C LEU A 117 -1.59 -7.45 6.28
N GLU A 118 -0.41 -7.95 6.62
CA GLU A 118 -0.24 -9.09 7.53
C GLU A 118 -0.78 -8.81 8.93
N MET A 119 -0.79 -7.53 9.34
CA MET A 119 -1.26 -7.08 10.65
C MET A 119 -2.64 -6.42 10.60
N CYS A 120 -3.28 -6.37 9.42
CA CYS A 120 -4.56 -5.69 9.26
C CYS A 120 -5.74 -6.50 9.77
N SER A 121 -6.69 -5.85 10.42
CA SER A 121 -7.97 -6.48 10.77
C SER A 121 -8.77 -6.82 9.50
N PRO A 122 -9.77 -7.72 9.57
CA PRO A 122 -10.66 -7.99 8.45
C PRO A 122 -11.37 -6.74 7.92
N ASP A 123 -11.70 -5.79 8.80
CA ASP A 123 -12.38 -4.54 8.44
C ASP A 123 -11.44 -3.60 7.68
N GLU A 124 -10.20 -3.43 8.15
CA GLU A 124 -9.17 -2.68 7.44
C GLU A 124 -8.89 -3.30 6.07
N SER A 125 -8.77 -4.63 6.07
CA SER A 125 -8.44 -5.41 4.88
C SER A 125 -9.43 -5.17 3.76
N TYR A 126 -10.72 -4.96 4.08
CA TYR A 126 -11.78 -4.65 3.10
C TYR A 126 -11.50 -3.38 2.31
N PHE A 127 -11.06 -2.30 2.96
CA PHE A 127 -10.75 -1.06 2.26
C PHE A 127 -9.45 -1.18 1.47
N LEU A 128 -8.46 -1.86 2.07
CA LEU A 128 -7.14 -2.04 1.48
C LEU A 128 -7.18 -2.87 0.18
N ILE A 129 -8.18 -3.76 -0.01
CA ILE A 129 -8.46 -4.45 -1.30
C ILE A 129 -8.50 -3.45 -2.46
N PHE A 130 -9.18 -2.34 -2.23
CA PHE A 130 -9.50 -1.40 -3.28
C PHE A 130 -8.36 -0.42 -3.50
N LEU A 131 -7.71 0.01 -2.41
CA LEU A 131 -6.65 1.03 -2.38
C LEU A 131 -5.28 0.50 -2.84
N ALA A 132 -4.90 -0.69 -2.41
CA ALA A 132 -3.55 -1.26 -2.58
C ALA A 132 -3.37 -1.91 -3.97
N ARG A 133 -3.33 -1.09 -5.02
CA ARG A 133 -3.25 -1.54 -6.42
C ARG A 133 -1.80 -1.63 -6.90
N SER A 134 -1.47 -2.73 -7.58
CA SER A 134 -0.16 -2.89 -8.20
C SER A 134 -0.13 -2.33 -9.62
N PHE A 135 0.98 -1.69 -9.99
CA PHE A 135 1.17 -1.08 -11.31
C PHE A 135 2.47 -1.54 -11.95
N LEU A 136 2.46 -1.60 -13.29
CA LEU A 136 3.63 -1.68 -14.13
C LEU A 136 3.68 -0.45 -15.00
N VAL A 137 4.74 0.34 -14.86
CA VAL A 137 5.08 1.43 -15.77
C VAL A 137 6.22 0.93 -16.65
N SER A 138 6.00 0.94 -17.95
CA SER A 138 6.97 0.51 -18.96
C SER A 138 7.21 1.61 -19.98
N ARG A 139 8.48 1.78 -20.35
CA ARG A 139 8.89 2.65 -21.46
C ARG A 139 8.72 1.88 -22.77
N LEU A 140 7.91 2.41 -23.69
CA LEU A 140 7.64 1.80 -25.01
C LEU A 140 8.45 2.45 -26.16
N GLY A 141 9.24 3.49 -25.86
CA GLY A 141 10.05 4.22 -26.84
C GLY A 141 10.93 5.28 -26.17
N SER A 142 11.39 6.29 -26.89
CA SER A 142 12.19 7.36 -26.28
C SER A 142 11.39 8.23 -25.31
N THR A 143 10.09 8.43 -25.56
CA THR A 143 9.23 9.34 -24.79
C THR A 143 7.89 8.74 -24.34
N THR A 144 7.47 7.61 -24.90
CA THR A 144 6.17 7.03 -24.59
C THR A 144 6.25 6.10 -23.37
N LEU A 145 5.43 6.39 -22.36
CA LEU A 145 5.20 5.52 -21.21
C LEU A 145 3.86 4.80 -21.36
N SER A 146 3.81 3.56 -20.91
CA SER A 146 2.59 2.81 -20.69
C SER A 146 2.51 2.45 -19.22
N SER A 147 1.42 2.82 -18.57
CA SER A 147 1.07 2.31 -17.26
C SER A 147 -0.04 1.27 -17.40
N ARG A 148 0.09 0.18 -16.66
CA ARG A 148 -0.92 -0.87 -16.58
C ARG A 148 -1.08 -1.32 -15.14
N ARG A 149 -2.33 -1.36 -14.67
CA ARG A 149 -2.68 -2.03 -13.43
C ARG A 149 -2.47 -3.54 -13.56
N LEU A 150 -1.66 -4.12 -12.69
CA LEU A 150 -1.35 -5.56 -12.69
C LEU A 150 -2.38 -6.40 -11.90
N GLY A 151 -3.24 -5.76 -11.11
CA GLY A 151 -4.19 -6.40 -10.21
C GLY A 151 -4.06 -5.88 -8.77
N GLY A 152 -4.77 -6.53 -7.83
CA GLY A 152 -4.58 -6.30 -6.40
C GLY A 152 -3.26 -6.89 -5.88
N CYS A 153 -2.95 -6.67 -4.60
CA CYS A 153 -1.72 -7.17 -3.97
C CYS A 153 -1.46 -8.68 -4.23
N PRO A 154 -0.21 -9.09 -4.52
CA PRO A 154 0.18 -10.49 -4.64
C PRO A 154 -0.04 -11.21 -3.29
N GLY A 155 -0.95 -12.17 -3.23
CA GLY A 155 -1.42 -12.82 -1.99
C GLY A 155 -2.94 -13.00 -1.93
N TRP A 156 -3.64 -12.30 -2.83
CA TRP A 156 -5.10 -12.19 -2.87
C TRP A 156 -5.76 -13.26 -3.73
N SER A 157 -5.05 -13.80 -4.71
CA SER A 157 -5.55 -14.80 -5.65
C SER A 157 -5.78 -16.18 -5.02
N GLY A 158 -5.34 -16.41 -3.78
CA GLY A 158 -5.46 -17.72 -3.10
C GLY A 158 -6.40 -17.74 -1.88
N LYS A 159 -6.62 -16.61 -1.20
CA LYS A 159 -7.56 -16.51 -0.08
C LYS A 159 -8.89 -16.00 -0.63
N ARG A 160 -9.92 -16.87 -0.68
CA ARG A 160 -11.31 -16.42 -0.76
C ARG A 160 -11.61 -15.64 0.51
N ILE A 161 -11.22 -14.37 0.56
CA ILE A 161 -11.78 -13.43 1.53
C ILE A 161 -13.27 -13.43 1.18
N ARG A 162 -14.08 -14.09 2.01
CA ARG A 162 -15.53 -13.92 1.96
C ARG A 162 -15.76 -12.49 2.37
N MET A 163 -15.72 -11.57 1.41
CA MET A 163 -16.15 -10.20 1.65
C MET A 163 -17.61 -10.31 2.06
N ALA A 164 -17.90 -9.94 3.30
CA ALA A 164 -19.28 -9.79 3.71
C ALA A 164 -19.90 -8.67 2.85
N PRO A 165 -21.21 -8.70 2.61
CA PRO A 165 -21.88 -7.65 1.84
C PRO A 165 -21.57 -6.27 2.40
N VAL A 166 -21.49 -5.26 1.52
CA VAL A 166 -21.45 -3.84 1.91
C VAL A 166 -22.62 -3.57 2.86
N GLY A 167 -22.35 -2.99 4.03
CA GLY A 167 -23.34 -2.76 5.08
C GLY A 167 -23.60 -3.95 6.03
N CYS A 168 -22.79 -5.01 5.98
CA CYS A 168 -22.85 -6.07 6.99
C CYS A 168 -22.42 -5.52 8.36
N ALA A 169 -23.14 -5.91 9.42
CA ALA A 169 -22.92 -5.42 10.78
C ALA A 169 -21.50 -5.71 11.32
N CYS A 170 -20.75 -6.63 10.69
CA CYS A 170 -19.36 -6.90 11.01
C CYS A 170 -18.40 -5.74 10.65
N TYR A 171 -18.81 -4.80 9.79
CA TYR A 171 -17.99 -3.65 9.38
C TYR A 171 -18.28 -2.38 10.18
N ARG A 172 -18.97 -2.48 11.34
CA ARG A 172 -19.27 -1.34 12.23
C ARG A 172 -18.04 -0.80 12.98
N GLY A 173 -16.88 -0.77 12.34
CA GLY A 173 -15.68 -0.11 12.84
C GLY A 173 -15.61 1.34 12.36
N GLY A 174 -14.85 2.19 13.07
CA GLY A 174 -14.56 3.58 12.66
C GLY A 174 -13.84 3.72 11.30
N ALA A 175 -13.57 2.62 10.60
CA ALA A 175 -12.96 2.60 9.28
C ALA A 175 -13.81 3.29 8.20
N GLU A 176 -15.12 3.10 8.20
CA GLU A 176 -16.01 3.79 7.26
C GLU A 176 -15.97 5.31 7.45
N GLU A 177 -15.96 5.78 8.70
CA GLU A 177 -15.86 7.20 9.03
C GLU A 177 -14.53 7.79 8.57
N VAL A 178 -13.41 7.08 8.79
CA VAL A 178 -12.08 7.49 8.33
C VAL A 178 -12.02 7.57 6.81
N VAL A 179 -12.58 6.59 6.10
CA VAL A 179 -12.61 6.56 4.63
C VAL A 179 -13.49 7.67 4.08
N ALA A 180 -14.67 7.89 4.65
CA ALA A 180 -15.55 8.99 4.27
C ALA A 180 -14.89 10.37 4.51
N ALA A 181 -14.07 10.49 5.55
CA ALA A 181 -13.32 11.71 5.84
C ALA A 181 -12.12 11.92 4.89
N LEU A 182 -11.51 10.85 4.37
CA LEU A 182 -10.38 10.92 3.43
C LEU A 182 -10.85 11.13 1.97
N TRP A 183 -11.87 10.39 1.56
CA TRP A 183 -12.42 10.40 0.21
C TRP A 183 -13.94 10.52 0.30
N PRO A 184 -14.47 11.75 0.49
CA PRO A 184 -15.90 11.96 0.56
C PRO A 184 -16.57 11.51 -0.74
N ALA A 185 -17.71 10.86 -0.62
CA ALA A 185 -18.51 10.44 -1.77
C ALA A 185 -18.82 11.65 -2.66
N LEU A 186 -18.54 11.54 -3.95
CA LEU A 186 -18.92 12.54 -4.93
C LEU A 186 -20.46 12.62 -4.98
N ALA A 187 -21.02 13.83 -5.02
CA ALA A 187 -22.47 14.03 -5.05
C ALA A 187 -23.13 13.18 -6.14
N GLY A 188 -24.01 12.26 -5.74
CA GLY A 188 -24.71 11.34 -6.65
C GLY A 188 -24.04 9.97 -6.88
N ARG A 189 -22.97 9.63 -6.15
CA ARG A 189 -22.43 8.26 -6.07
C ARG A 189 -22.44 7.76 -4.64
N ASP A 190 -22.92 6.53 -4.45
CA ASP A 190 -22.95 5.85 -3.15
C ASP A 190 -21.65 5.07 -2.85
N ASP A 191 -20.65 5.10 -3.75
CA ASP A 191 -19.45 4.26 -3.65
C ASP A 191 -18.13 5.06 -3.56
N TRP A 192 -17.47 5.02 -2.40
CA TRP A 192 -16.12 5.59 -2.22
C TRP A 192 -15.07 4.86 -3.08
N SER A 193 -15.34 3.60 -3.45
CA SER A 193 -14.41 2.70 -4.16
C SER A 193 -13.98 3.19 -5.55
N SER A 194 -14.76 4.08 -6.16
CA SER A 194 -14.51 4.63 -7.49
C SER A 194 -13.95 6.07 -7.50
N GLY A 195 -14.02 6.77 -6.35
CA GLY A 195 -13.74 8.21 -6.26
C GLY A 195 -12.45 8.59 -5.52
N TRP A 196 -11.69 7.63 -5.02
CA TRP A 196 -10.45 7.91 -4.30
C TRP A 196 -9.25 8.14 -5.24
N ALA A 197 -8.28 8.91 -4.76
CA ALA A 197 -6.99 9.14 -5.39
C ALA A 197 -5.87 8.97 -4.35
N SER A 198 -4.69 8.56 -4.80
CA SER A 198 -3.51 8.49 -3.96
C SER A 198 -3.07 9.88 -3.49
N PHE A 199 -2.34 9.93 -2.38
CA PHE A 199 -1.76 11.17 -1.90
C PHE A 199 -0.52 11.52 -2.74
N PRO A 200 -0.41 12.78 -3.19
CA PRO A 200 0.62 13.19 -4.13
C PRO A 200 1.99 13.15 -3.47
N LEU A 201 3.02 12.94 -4.30
CA LEU A 201 4.41 13.14 -3.86
C LEU A 201 4.63 14.64 -3.64
N GLU A 202 5.34 15.00 -2.57
CA GLU A 202 5.78 16.37 -2.36
C GLU A 202 6.68 16.77 -3.53
N SER A 203 6.14 17.60 -4.42
CA SER A 203 6.89 18.25 -5.49
C SER A 203 8.00 19.04 -4.81
N GLY A 204 9.23 18.51 -4.84
CA GLY A 204 10.41 19.27 -4.44
C GLY A 204 10.54 20.46 -5.37
N GLY A 205 9.93 21.58 -5.00
CA GLY A 205 10.11 22.86 -5.67
C GLY A 205 11.56 23.27 -5.53
N HIS A 206 12.28 23.26 -6.65
CA HIS A 206 13.44 24.12 -6.86
C HIS A 206 13.01 25.33 -7.66
#